data_AF-A0A520P432-F1
#
_entry.id   AF-A0A520P432-F1
#
_cell.length_a   1.000
_cell.length_b   1.000
_cell.length_c   1.000
_cell.angle_alpha   90.00
_cell.angle_beta   90.00
_cell.angle_gamma   90.00
#
_symmetry.space_group_name_H-M   'P 1'
#
loop_
_entity.id
_entity.type
_entity.pdbx_description
1 polymer ?
#
loop_
_entity_poly.entity_id
_entity_poly.type
_entity_poly.pdbx_seq_one_letter_code
_entity_poly.pdbx_strand_id
1 'polypeptide(L)'
;MRFTYLFLISSSLVVLSAPLYADDFTVSSTSSSTNGGHTVNGSDNLTVTSAGSISPVNAHGISTTGGSNTITVEGSITTLNGRSGIQSTNESGNQITLSGSAHITSTSNGAQGTGINIGGGSGGNNNSITLSDSAKITTIGNSGIGISIFGDNNTVTLSKGIEISTSGTSADGIYVYDGSGNTINVAGKIKATNTDAKALHLEGGANGVVNFQEGALIIGPIHTDNDYATGSILNIDVGLGTSYIFTTSGTWTVNDLDGRSFTYSGNLASSLSAGNSETADEMLFMSTGSLQSSL
;
A
#
# COMPACT_ATOMS: atom_id res chain seq x y z
N MET A 1 38.08 -70.94 -14.26
CA MET A 1 37.06 -70.20 -15.04
C MET A 1 37.13 -68.74 -14.60
N ARG A 2 37.23 -67.81 -15.56
CA ARG A 2 37.46 -66.36 -15.39
C ARG A 2 36.13 -65.60 -15.34
N PHE A 3 36.02 -64.65 -14.39
CA PHE A 3 35.22 -63.41 -14.30
C PHE A 3 33.71 -63.46 -14.69
N THR A 4 32.78 -62.74 -14.07
CA THR A 4 32.82 -61.29 -13.79
C THR A 4 31.64 -60.92 -12.88
N TYR A 5 31.86 -60.15 -11.81
CA TYR A 5 30.79 -59.47 -11.08
C TYR A 5 30.43 -58.18 -11.82
N LEU A 6 29.18 -58.06 -12.28
CA LEU A 6 28.65 -56.84 -12.89
C LEU A 6 28.15 -55.92 -11.78
N PHE A 7 28.91 -54.88 -11.47
CA PHE A 7 28.49 -53.81 -10.56
C PHE A 7 27.68 -52.79 -11.37
N LEU A 8 26.36 -52.73 -11.16
CA LEU A 8 25.54 -51.63 -11.69
C LEU A 8 25.70 -50.42 -10.76
N ILE A 9 26.33 -49.36 -11.27
CA ILE A 9 26.34 -48.05 -10.62
C ILE A 9 25.13 -47.30 -11.15
N SER A 10 24.13 -47.04 -10.30
CA SER A 10 23.02 -46.16 -10.64
C SER A 10 23.54 -44.72 -10.68
N SER A 11 23.68 -44.14 -11.88
CA SER A 11 23.97 -42.72 -12.03
C SER A 11 22.75 -41.91 -11.58
N SER A 12 22.82 -41.30 -10.40
CA SER A 12 21.91 -40.24 -10.00
C SER A 12 22.15 -39.03 -10.90
N LEU A 13 21.15 -38.62 -11.68
CA LEU A 13 21.19 -37.39 -12.45
C LEU A 13 21.07 -36.22 -11.47
N VAL A 14 22.19 -35.64 -11.05
CA VAL A 14 22.19 -34.35 -10.36
C VAL A 14 21.88 -33.31 -11.43
N VAL A 15 20.63 -32.84 -11.45
CA VAL A 15 20.27 -31.65 -12.23
C VAL A 15 20.90 -30.47 -11.52
N LEU A 16 22.07 -30.04 -12.02
CA LEU A 16 22.68 -28.79 -11.61
C LEU A 16 21.77 -27.67 -12.16
N SER A 17 20.91 -27.10 -11.32
CA SER A 17 20.18 -25.90 -11.71
C SER A 17 21.22 -24.83 -12.03
N ALA A 18 21.21 -24.31 -13.26
CA ALA A 18 21.99 -23.11 -13.57
C ALA A 18 21.65 -22.03 -12.54
N PRO A 19 22.62 -21.21 -12.09
CA PRO A 19 22.30 -20.05 -11.27
C PRO A 19 21.28 -19.22 -12.04
N LEU A 20 20.09 -19.00 -11.45
CA LEU A 20 19.10 -18.09 -11.99
C LEU A 20 19.72 -16.69 -11.85
N TYR A 21 20.19 -16.13 -12.95
CA TYR A 21 20.61 -14.73 -12.96
C TYR A 21 19.35 -13.88 -13.06
N ALA A 22 19.28 -12.85 -12.21
CA ALA A 22 18.27 -11.81 -12.35
C ALA A 22 18.38 -11.16 -13.73
N ASP A 23 17.25 -11.03 -14.42
CA ASP A 23 17.15 -10.33 -15.69
C ASP A 23 16.66 -8.89 -15.49
N ASP A 24 17.17 -7.98 -16.34
CA ASP A 24 16.77 -6.57 -16.37
C ASP A 24 15.93 -6.28 -17.63
N PHE A 25 14.69 -5.84 -17.43
CA PHE A 25 13.74 -5.53 -18.48
C PHE A 25 13.36 -4.05 -18.47
N THR A 26 13.21 -3.47 -19.67
CA THR A 26 12.78 -2.07 -19.83
C THR A 26 11.64 -1.99 -20.84
N VAL A 27 10.54 -1.37 -20.42
CA VAL A 27 9.40 -1.00 -21.27
C VAL A 27 9.44 0.52 -21.49
N SER A 28 9.86 0.94 -22.68
CA SER A 28 10.04 2.35 -23.05
C SER A 28 9.06 2.85 -24.12
N SER A 29 8.07 2.03 -24.47
CA SER A 29 6.99 2.37 -25.40
C SER A 29 5.68 1.73 -24.95
N THR A 30 4.61 1.96 -25.70
CA THR A 30 3.33 1.33 -25.45
C THR A 30 3.41 -0.19 -25.68
N SER A 31 2.82 -0.96 -24.78
CA SER A 31 2.69 -2.42 -24.88
C SER A 31 1.30 -2.88 -24.46
N SER A 32 0.78 -3.86 -25.17
CA SER A 32 -0.50 -4.54 -24.87
C SER A 32 -0.30 -5.90 -24.22
N SER A 33 0.92 -6.23 -23.80
CA SER A 33 1.24 -7.50 -23.13
C SER A 33 1.60 -7.27 -21.67
N THR A 34 1.21 -8.21 -20.81
CA THR A 34 1.66 -8.25 -19.41
C THR A 34 3.18 -8.18 -19.35
N ASN A 35 3.72 -7.44 -18.38
CA ASN A 35 5.17 -7.21 -18.22
C ASN A 35 5.86 -6.62 -19.46
N GLY A 36 5.12 -6.03 -20.40
CA GLY A 36 5.68 -5.62 -21.68
C GLY A 36 6.07 -6.77 -22.60
N GLY A 37 5.69 -8.02 -22.28
CA GLY A 37 6.08 -9.23 -23.00
C GLY A 37 7.20 -10.03 -22.34
N HIS A 38 7.71 -9.57 -21.19
CA HIS A 38 8.79 -10.24 -20.46
C HIS A 38 8.26 -11.21 -19.39
N THR A 39 9.06 -12.20 -19.04
CA THR A 39 8.82 -13.02 -17.85
C THR A 39 9.57 -12.36 -16.70
N VAL A 40 8.90 -12.09 -15.58
CA VAL A 40 9.49 -11.49 -14.39
C VAL A 40 9.37 -12.51 -13.26
N ASN A 41 10.45 -13.22 -12.95
CA ASN A 41 10.45 -14.42 -12.13
C ASN A 41 11.68 -14.63 -11.25
N GLY A 42 11.71 -13.98 -10.09
CA GLY A 42 12.71 -14.27 -9.07
C GLY A 42 13.93 -13.37 -9.21
N SER A 43 14.00 -12.32 -8.39
CA SER A 43 15.10 -11.33 -8.42
C SER A 43 15.19 -10.47 -9.69
N ASP A 44 14.26 -10.57 -10.63
CA ASP A 44 14.27 -9.78 -11.85
C ASP A 44 13.94 -8.32 -11.60
N ASN A 45 14.42 -7.44 -12.47
CA ASN A 45 14.08 -6.03 -12.48
C ASN A 45 13.25 -5.69 -13.71
N LEU A 46 12.09 -5.06 -13.53
CA LEU A 46 11.27 -4.53 -14.62
C LEU A 46 11.05 -3.03 -14.42
N THR A 47 11.50 -2.23 -15.39
CA THR A 47 11.28 -0.79 -15.42
C THR A 47 10.32 -0.40 -16.54
N VAL A 48 9.20 0.24 -16.19
CA VAL A 48 8.31 0.95 -17.13
C VAL A 48 8.67 2.43 -17.07
N THR A 49 9.44 2.90 -18.05
CA THR A 49 9.92 4.29 -18.08
C THR A 49 8.77 5.28 -18.24
N SER A 50 9.02 6.57 -18.03
CA SER A 50 8.04 7.66 -18.26
C SER A 50 7.42 7.69 -19.67
N ALA A 51 8.12 7.18 -20.70
CA ALA A 51 7.60 7.04 -22.06
C ALA A 51 6.87 5.70 -22.31
N GLY A 52 7.04 4.72 -21.41
CA GLY A 52 6.46 3.40 -21.50
C GLY A 52 5.03 3.34 -20.98
N SER A 53 4.24 2.43 -21.55
CA SER A 53 2.95 2.08 -20.96
C SER A 53 2.59 0.62 -21.18
N ILE A 54 1.85 0.04 -20.23
CA ILE A 54 1.35 -1.33 -20.30
C ILE A 54 -0.17 -1.30 -20.18
N SER A 55 -0.87 -1.72 -21.23
CA SER A 55 -2.33 -1.76 -21.27
C SER A 55 -2.85 -3.06 -21.90
N PRO A 56 -2.71 -4.19 -21.19
CA PRO A 56 -3.07 -5.48 -21.75
C PRO A 56 -4.58 -5.71 -21.74
N VAL A 57 -5.03 -6.54 -22.68
CA VAL A 57 -6.43 -6.92 -22.77
C VAL A 57 -6.68 -8.09 -21.83
N ASN A 58 -7.60 -7.93 -20.87
CA ASN A 58 -8.06 -9.00 -19.99
C ASN A 58 -6.97 -9.67 -19.13
N ALA A 59 -5.82 -9.03 -18.94
CA ALA A 59 -4.71 -9.53 -18.13
C ALA A 59 -4.20 -8.48 -17.13
N HIS A 60 -3.36 -8.91 -16.19
CA HIS A 60 -2.65 -8.01 -15.27
C HIS A 60 -1.63 -7.17 -16.02
N GLY A 61 -1.40 -5.93 -15.57
CA GLY A 61 -0.40 -5.06 -16.18
C GLY A 61 0.99 -5.63 -16.00
N ILE A 62 1.39 -5.77 -14.75
CA ILE A 62 2.59 -6.50 -14.33
C ILE A 62 2.16 -7.69 -13.48
N SER A 63 2.74 -8.85 -13.73
CA SER A 63 2.57 -10.08 -12.95
C SER A 63 3.94 -10.69 -12.71
N THR A 64 4.33 -10.76 -11.45
CA THR A 64 5.60 -11.35 -11.04
C THR A 64 5.40 -12.80 -10.62
N THR A 65 6.51 -13.54 -10.51
CA THR A 65 6.61 -14.85 -9.84
C THR A 65 7.98 -14.94 -9.14
N GLY A 66 8.22 -15.96 -8.31
CA GLY A 66 9.57 -16.25 -7.78
C GLY A 66 10.08 -15.33 -6.66
N GLY A 67 9.42 -14.21 -6.38
CA GLY A 67 9.78 -13.28 -5.29
C GLY A 67 11.05 -12.46 -5.54
N SER A 68 11.36 -11.54 -4.63
CA SER A 68 12.54 -10.65 -4.69
C SER A 68 12.72 -9.80 -5.96
N ASN A 69 11.69 -9.70 -6.81
CA ASN A 69 11.71 -8.88 -8.01
C ASN A 69 11.66 -7.39 -7.65
N THR A 70 12.28 -6.54 -8.48
CA THR A 70 12.16 -5.09 -8.38
C THR A 70 11.34 -4.55 -9.54
N ILE A 71 10.23 -3.90 -9.25
CA ILE A 71 9.35 -3.27 -10.23
C ILE A 71 9.44 -1.76 -10.07
N THR A 72 9.84 -1.05 -11.13
CA THR A 72 9.84 0.42 -11.16
C THR A 72 8.90 0.90 -12.24
N VAL A 73 7.96 1.76 -11.89
CA VAL A 73 6.99 2.36 -12.81
C VAL A 73 7.10 3.87 -12.73
N GLU A 74 7.45 4.50 -13.85
CA GLU A 74 7.45 5.94 -14.06
C GLU A 74 6.41 6.37 -15.09
N GLY A 75 6.02 5.43 -15.97
CA GLY A 75 4.98 5.57 -16.98
C GLY A 75 3.59 5.16 -16.50
N SER A 76 2.76 4.64 -17.40
CA SER A 76 1.37 4.30 -17.06
C SER A 76 1.05 2.81 -17.21
N ILE A 77 0.23 2.29 -16.31
CA ILE A 77 -0.37 0.96 -16.42
C ILE A 77 -1.89 1.13 -16.43
N THR A 78 -2.56 0.52 -17.39
CA THR A 78 -4.03 0.53 -17.46
C THR A 78 -4.56 -0.89 -17.59
N THR A 79 -5.41 -1.29 -16.66
CA THR A 79 -6.07 -2.60 -16.67
C THR A 79 -7.57 -2.45 -16.60
N LEU A 80 -8.26 -3.39 -17.24
CA LEU A 80 -9.72 -3.42 -17.35
C LEU A 80 -10.27 -4.73 -16.80
N ASN A 81 -11.58 -4.74 -16.53
CA ASN A 81 -12.36 -5.92 -16.18
C ASN A 81 -11.92 -6.61 -14.87
N GLY A 82 -11.46 -5.87 -13.86
CA GLY A 82 -11.10 -6.46 -12.56
C GLY A 82 -9.74 -7.14 -12.56
N ARG A 83 -8.79 -6.58 -13.30
CA ARG A 83 -7.39 -7.03 -13.34
C ARG A 83 -6.53 -6.07 -12.55
N SER A 84 -5.51 -6.58 -11.88
CA SER A 84 -4.57 -5.76 -11.12
C SER A 84 -3.59 -5.02 -12.01
N GLY A 85 -3.28 -3.76 -11.69
CA GLY A 85 -2.18 -3.03 -12.33
C GLY A 85 -0.85 -3.75 -12.13
N ILE A 86 -0.53 -4.08 -10.88
CA ILE A 86 0.58 -4.95 -10.51
C ILE A 86 0.05 -6.08 -9.63
N GLN A 87 0.43 -7.32 -9.95
CA GLN A 87 0.11 -8.52 -9.20
C GLN A 87 1.39 -9.24 -8.78
N SER A 88 1.52 -9.49 -7.49
CA SER A 88 2.58 -10.27 -6.87
C SER A 88 1.91 -11.21 -5.86
N THR A 89 1.63 -12.45 -6.27
CA THR A 89 0.82 -13.39 -5.48
C THR A 89 1.68 -14.52 -4.96
N ASN A 90 1.59 -14.83 -3.64
CA ASN A 90 2.41 -15.89 -3.02
C ASN A 90 3.93 -15.67 -3.15
N GLU A 91 4.35 -14.41 -3.19
CA GLU A 91 5.74 -14.02 -3.38
C GLU A 91 6.23 -13.14 -2.26
N SER A 92 7.49 -13.30 -1.90
CA SER A 92 8.10 -12.54 -0.82
C SER A 92 9.27 -11.70 -1.30
N GLY A 93 9.48 -10.58 -0.64
CA GLY A 93 10.63 -9.71 -0.88
C GLY A 93 10.56 -8.87 -2.14
N ASN A 94 9.43 -8.81 -2.85
CA ASN A 94 9.31 -7.94 -4.01
C ASN A 94 9.34 -6.47 -3.58
N GLN A 95 9.99 -5.64 -4.40
CA GLN A 95 10.07 -4.21 -4.23
C GLN A 95 9.35 -3.52 -5.38
N ILE A 96 8.31 -2.74 -5.08
CA ILE A 96 7.50 -2.05 -6.08
C ILE A 96 7.64 -0.56 -5.84
N THR A 97 8.12 0.19 -6.83
CA THR A 97 8.26 1.64 -6.79
C THR A 97 7.49 2.29 -7.92
N LEU A 98 6.64 3.25 -7.56
CA LEU A 98 5.98 4.16 -8.50
C LEU A 98 6.52 5.57 -8.23
N SER A 99 7.09 6.21 -9.26
CA SER A 99 7.74 7.52 -9.13
C SER A 99 7.42 8.44 -10.31
N GLY A 100 7.90 9.68 -10.26
CA GLY A 100 7.64 10.67 -11.30
C GLY A 100 6.15 10.96 -11.46
N SER A 101 5.64 10.73 -12.67
CA SER A 101 4.21 10.90 -13.02
C SER A 101 3.50 9.56 -13.20
N ALA A 102 4.00 8.50 -12.57
CA ALA A 102 3.45 7.16 -12.72
C ALA A 102 1.96 7.12 -12.43
N HIS A 103 1.20 6.42 -13.27
CA HIS A 103 -0.24 6.30 -13.10
C HIS A 103 -0.71 4.87 -13.34
N ILE A 104 -1.27 4.25 -12.30
CA ILE A 104 -1.99 2.98 -12.42
C ILE A 104 -3.48 3.26 -12.42
N THR A 105 -4.16 2.86 -13.50
CA THR A 105 -5.62 2.83 -13.56
C THR A 105 -6.09 1.38 -13.65
N SER A 106 -6.95 0.96 -12.72
CA SER A 106 -7.56 -0.37 -12.75
C SER A 106 -9.08 -0.27 -12.67
N THR A 107 -9.76 -0.70 -13.73
CA THR A 107 -11.23 -0.65 -13.80
C THR A 107 -11.81 -2.04 -13.55
N SER A 108 -12.76 -2.12 -12.62
CA SER A 108 -13.59 -3.28 -12.35
C SER A 108 -14.86 -3.27 -13.19
N ASN A 109 -15.22 -4.43 -13.75
CA ASN A 109 -16.51 -4.66 -14.40
C ASN A 109 -17.01 -6.05 -13.99
N GLY A 110 -17.69 -6.12 -12.84
CA GLY A 110 -18.18 -7.36 -12.25
C GLY A 110 -17.17 -8.19 -11.44
N ALA A 111 -15.88 -7.85 -11.48
CA ALA A 111 -14.81 -8.47 -10.67
C ALA A 111 -13.90 -7.40 -10.04
N GLN A 112 -13.31 -7.69 -8.87
CA GLN A 112 -12.46 -6.76 -8.12
C GLN A 112 -11.22 -6.32 -8.93
N GLY A 113 -11.07 -5.02 -9.17
CA GLY A 113 -9.88 -4.44 -9.79
C GLY A 113 -8.97 -3.83 -8.73
N THR A 114 -7.66 -4.10 -8.81
CA THR A 114 -6.70 -3.64 -7.79
C THR A 114 -5.58 -2.81 -8.43
N GLY A 115 -5.14 -1.71 -7.83
CA GLY A 115 -3.94 -1.02 -8.30
C GLY A 115 -2.70 -1.90 -8.14
N ILE A 116 -2.37 -2.24 -6.89
CA ILE A 116 -1.28 -3.16 -6.54
C ILE A 116 -1.82 -4.26 -5.63
N ASN A 117 -1.65 -5.52 -6.02
CA ASN A 117 -2.10 -6.68 -5.26
C ASN A 117 -0.91 -7.53 -4.78
N ILE A 118 -0.67 -7.54 -3.48
CA ILE A 118 0.26 -8.44 -2.80
C ILE A 118 -0.57 -9.62 -2.26
N GLY A 119 -0.78 -10.62 -3.12
CA GLY A 119 -1.70 -11.72 -2.85
C GLY A 119 -1.17 -12.76 -1.86
N GLY A 120 -2.09 -13.39 -1.13
CA GLY A 120 -1.81 -14.24 0.03
C GLY A 120 -1.75 -15.74 -0.23
N GLY A 121 -1.43 -16.45 0.86
CA GLY A 121 -1.17 -17.89 0.95
C GLY A 121 0.07 -18.13 1.82
N SER A 122 0.90 -19.13 1.53
CA SER A 122 2.19 -19.33 2.23
C SER A 122 3.30 -18.34 1.81
N GLY A 123 2.94 -17.24 1.15
CA GLY A 123 3.82 -16.19 0.64
C GLY A 123 3.13 -14.82 0.71
N GLY A 124 3.65 -13.81 0.04
CA GLY A 124 3.15 -12.44 0.16
C GLY A 124 3.83 -11.64 1.28
N ASN A 125 4.91 -12.18 1.87
CA ASN A 125 5.57 -11.57 3.02
C ASN A 125 6.72 -10.65 2.63
N ASN A 126 7.02 -9.66 3.47
CA ASN A 126 8.22 -8.81 3.34
C ASN A 126 8.32 -8.04 2.01
N ASN A 127 7.20 -7.72 1.37
CA ASN A 127 7.18 -6.88 0.18
C ASN A 127 7.20 -5.40 0.59
N SER A 128 7.79 -4.57 -0.27
CA SER A 128 7.84 -3.11 -0.07
C SER A 128 7.19 -2.41 -1.26
N ILE A 129 6.25 -1.51 -0.97
CA ILE A 129 5.58 -0.66 -1.96
C ILE A 129 5.90 0.78 -1.61
N THR A 130 6.51 1.51 -2.54
CA THR A 130 6.84 2.93 -2.39
C THR A 130 6.23 3.74 -3.52
N LEU A 131 5.43 4.76 -3.16
CA LEU A 131 4.92 5.77 -4.09
C LEU A 131 5.58 7.11 -3.75
N SER A 132 6.14 7.78 -4.76
CA SER A 132 6.81 9.07 -4.62
C SER A 132 6.35 10.10 -5.66
N ASP A 133 6.86 11.32 -5.53
CA ASP A 133 6.66 12.44 -6.46
C ASP A 133 5.19 12.79 -6.68
N SER A 134 4.65 12.53 -7.87
CA SER A 134 3.25 12.75 -8.25
C SER A 134 2.59 11.45 -8.72
N ALA A 135 3.11 10.30 -8.29
CA ALA A 135 2.55 9.00 -8.61
C ALA A 135 1.10 8.85 -8.12
N LYS A 136 0.30 8.11 -8.89
CA LYS A 136 -1.13 7.94 -8.62
C LYS A 136 -1.60 6.51 -8.87
N ILE A 137 -2.54 6.08 -8.02
CA ILE A 137 -3.33 4.87 -8.22
C ILE A 137 -4.80 5.27 -8.26
N THR A 138 -5.49 4.89 -9.31
CA THR A 138 -6.93 5.10 -9.47
C THR A 138 -7.61 3.77 -9.73
N THR A 139 -8.57 3.40 -8.88
CA THR A 139 -9.42 2.24 -9.12
C THR A 139 -10.88 2.64 -9.27
N ILE A 140 -11.52 2.05 -10.28
CA ILE A 140 -12.87 2.43 -10.71
C ILE A 140 -13.77 1.20 -10.63
N GLY A 141 -14.98 1.40 -10.11
CA GLY A 141 -16.04 0.38 -10.00
C GLY A 141 -16.00 -0.40 -8.68
N ASN A 142 -17.02 -1.24 -8.50
CA ASN A 142 -17.34 -1.89 -7.21
C ASN A 142 -16.21 -2.80 -6.70
N SER A 143 -16.00 -2.76 -5.39
CA SER A 143 -14.97 -3.51 -4.67
C SER A 143 -13.55 -3.27 -5.18
N GLY A 144 -13.30 -2.17 -5.91
CA GLY A 144 -11.99 -1.82 -6.41
C GLY A 144 -11.05 -1.38 -5.28
N ILE A 145 -9.79 -1.81 -5.32
CA ILE A 145 -8.84 -1.59 -4.21
C ILE A 145 -7.60 -0.87 -4.71
N GLY A 146 -7.16 0.20 -4.04
CA GLY A 146 -5.91 0.87 -4.40
C GLY A 146 -4.70 -0.05 -4.21
N ILE A 147 -4.44 -0.46 -2.96
CA ILE A 147 -3.40 -1.41 -2.59
C ILE A 147 -4.01 -2.51 -1.71
N SER A 148 -3.80 -3.78 -2.09
CA SER A 148 -4.25 -4.95 -1.32
C SER A 148 -3.06 -5.74 -0.80
N ILE A 149 -3.12 -6.16 0.47
CA ILE A 149 -2.08 -6.92 1.17
C ILE A 149 -2.71 -8.10 1.88
N PHE A 150 -2.13 -9.29 1.69
CA PHE A 150 -2.58 -10.52 2.36
C PHE A 150 -1.48 -11.22 3.18
N GLY A 151 -0.21 -10.81 3.05
CA GLY A 151 0.92 -11.46 3.73
C GLY A 151 1.48 -10.64 4.90
N ASP A 152 2.47 -11.21 5.58
CA ASP A 152 3.10 -10.64 6.78
C ASP A 152 4.20 -9.63 6.46
N ASN A 153 4.43 -8.68 7.37
CA ASN A 153 5.60 -7.79 7.39
C ASN A 153 5.80 -6.99 6.10
N ASN A 154 4.73 -6.64 5.39
CA ASN A 154 4.81 -5.77 4.23
C ASN A 154 4.88 -4.31 4.66
N THR A 155 5.51 -3.48 3.84
CA THR A 155 5.60 -2.04 4.05
C THR A 155 5.01 -1.29 2.86
N VAL A 156 4.09 -0.36 3.13
CA VAL A 156 3.60 0.61 2.16
C VAL A 156 4.06 1.99 2.58
N THR A 157 4.69 2.73 1.67
CA THR A 157 5.12 4.11 1.91
C THR A 157 4.57 5.01 0.82
N LEU A 158 3.75 5.98 1.24
CA LEU A 158 3.12 6.96 0.37
C LEU A 158 3.67 8.35 0.69
N SER A 159 4.50 8.92 -0.20
CA SER A 159 5.18 10.20 0.03
C SER A 159 4.23 11.42 -0.12
N LYS A 160 4.68 12.62 0.25
CA LYS A 160 3.93 13.86 -0.05
C LYS A 160 3.66 13.95 -1.56
N GLY A 161 2.45 14.38 -1.94
CA GLY A 161 2.06 14.61 -3.35
C GLY A 161 1.41 13.42 -4.08
N ILE A 162 1.45 12.20 -3.51
CA ILE A 162 0.80 11.02 -4.10
C ILE A 162 -0.72 11.04 -3.89
N GLU A 163 -1.44 10.31 -4.74
CA GLU A 163 -2.88 10.11 -4.60
C GLU A 163 -3.29 8.66 -4.89
N ILE A 164 -3.92 8.02 -3.91
CA ILE A 164 -4.73 6.82 -4.10
C ILE A 164 -6.20 7.24 -4.07
N SER A 165 -6.95 6.93 -5.13
CA SER A 165 -8.38 7.23 -5.21
C SER A 165 -9.17 6.02 -5.69
N THR A 166 -10.21 5.67 -4.95
CA THR A 166 -11.16 4.61 -5.31
C THR A 166 -12.57 5.17 -5.44
N SER A 167 -13.35 4.67 -6.41
CA SER A 167 -14.63 5.29 -6.77
C SER A 167 -15.83 4.33 -6.87
N GLY A 168 -15.74 3.11 -6.36
CA GLY A 168 -16.88 2.16 -6.31
C GLY A 168 -17.47 1.97 -4.92
N THR A 169 -18.56 1.21 -4.82
CA THR A 169 -19.09 0.70 -3.54
C THR A 169 -18.13 -0.34 -2.96
N SER A 170 -17.93 -0.34 -1.64
CA SER A 170 -16.98 -1.23 -0.93
C SER A 170 -15.56 -1.17 -1.49
N ALA A 171 -15.18 -0.01 -2.05
CA ALA A 171 -13.92 0.16 -2.76
C ALA A 171 -12.87 0.80 -1.84
N ASP A 172 -11.91 0.01 -1.36
CA ASP A 172 -10.99 0.45 -0.32
C ASP A 172 -9.70 1.08 -0.88
N GLY A 173 -9.20 2.11 -0.20
CA GLY A 173 -7.94 2.78 -0.56
C GLY A 173 -6.74 1.84 -0.38
N ILE A 174 -6.44 1.52 0.88
CA ILE A 174 -5.50 0.46 1.26
C ILE A 174 -6.24 -0.56 2.10
N TYR A 175 -6.07 -1.82 1.74
CA TYR A 175 -6.74 -2.94 2.37
C TYR A 175 -5.72 -4.01 2.77
N VAL A 176 -5.64 -4.28 4.07
CA VAL A 176 -4.91 -5.41 4.62
C VAL A 176 -5.95 -6.48 4.91
N TYR A 177 -6.07 -7.44 3.98
CA TYR A 177 -7.00 -8.56 4.10
C TYR A 177 -6.57 -9.51 5.23
N ASP A 178 -5.28 -9.82 5.26
CA ASP A 178 -4.65 -10.70 6.25
C ASP A 178 -3.16 -10.31 6.39
N GLY A 179 -2.50 -10.91 7.38
CA GLY A 179 -1.07 -10.80 7.60
C GLY A 179 -0.69 -9.87 8.75
N SER A 180 0.25 -10.34 9.57
CA SER A 180 0.73 -9.67 10.77
C SER A 180 1.94 -8.77 10.50
N GLY A 181 2.08 -7.70 11.29
CA GLY A 181 3.24 -6.81 11.26
C GLY A 181 3.32 -5.91 10.03
N ASN A 182 2.22 -5.72 9.31
CA ASN A 182 2.16 -4.83 8.16
C ASN A 182 2.26 -3.36 8.61
N THR A 183 3.06 -2.56 7.89
CA THR A 183 3.28 -1.13 8.19
C THR A 183 2.88 -0.26 7.01
N ILE A 184 2.04 0.74 7.26
CA ILE A 184 1.53 1.68 6.24
C ILE A 184 1.93 3.10 6.67
N ASN A 185 2.84 3.72 5.93
CA ASN A 185 3.29 5.10 6.12
C ASN A 185 2.62 6.00 5.09
N VAL A 186 1.91 7.04 5.55
CA VAL A 186 1.12 7.92 4.69
C VAL A 186 1.49 9.37 4.92
N ALA A 187 2.15 10.00 3.96
CA ALA A 187 2.45 11.43 3.89
C ALA A 187 1.69 12.15 2.77
N GLY A 188 0.79 11.47 2.06
CA GLY A 188 -0.09 12.12 1.08
C GLY A 188 -1.51 11.57 1.07
N LYS A 189 -2.16 11.52 -0.09
CA LYS A 189 -3.62 11.42 -0.15
C LYS A 189 -4.15 10.01 -0.37
N ILE A 190 -5.14 9.62 0.44
CA ILE A 190 -5.97 8.43 0.21
C ILE A 190 -7.44 8.86 0.25
N LYS A 191 -8.20 8.54 -0.81
CA LYS A 191 -9.61 8.90 -0.93
C LYS A 191 -10.47 7.69 -1.30
N ALA A 192 -11.42 7.37 -0.43
CA ALA A 192 -12.44 6.34 -0.62
C ALA A 192 -13.70 6.72 0.18
N THR A 193 -14.75 7.19 -0.51
CA THR A 193 -15.88 7.88 0.15
C THR A 193 -17.26 7.31 -0.16
N ASN A 194 -17.34 6.31 -1.03
CA ASN A 194 -18.62 5.71 -1.39
C ASN A 194 -19.14 4.80 -0.28
N THR A 195 -20.37 4.31 -0.47
CA THR A 195 -21.01 3.34 0.42
C THR A 195 -20.07 2.17 0.70
N ASP A 196 -19.91 1.87 1.99
CA ASP A 196 -19.07 0.81 2.54
C ASP A 196 -17.58 0.86 2.18
N ALA A 197 -17.12 1.93 1.52
CA ALA A 197 -15.72 2.13 1.19
C ALA A 197 -14.94 2.62 2.42
N LYS A 198 -13.68 2.21 2.53
CA LYS A 198 -12.75 2.62 3.57
C LYS A 198 -11.49 3.22 2.93
N ALA A 199 -11.01 4.35 3.45
CA ALA A 199 -9.71 4.86 3.01
C ALA A 199 -8.60 3.89 3.43
N LEU A 200 -8.69 3.40 4.66
CA LEU A 200 -7.78 2.42 5.26
C LEU A 200 -8.60 1.34 5.94
N HIS A 201 -8.33 0.09 5.61
CA HIS A 201 -9.03 -1.07 6.14
C HIS A 201 -8.05 -2.18 6.52
N LEU A 202 -8.00 -2.50 7.80
CA LEU A 202 -7.26 -3.65 8.33
C LEU A 202 -8.28 -4.72 8.73
N GLU A 203 -8.54 -5.67 7.85
CA GLU A 203 -9.50 -6.75 8.12
C GLU A 203 -8.87 -7.83 8.99
N GLY A 204 -7.70 -8.34 8.62
CA GLY A 204 -7.05 -9.44 9.33
C GLY A 204 -5.60 -9.15 9.75
N GLY A 205 -5.10 -10.01 10.63
CA GLY A 205 -3.70 -10.01 11.07
C GLY A 205 -3.44 -9.28 12.38
N ALA A 206 -2.26 -9.52 12.96
CA ALA A 206 -1.86 -8.91 14.23
C ALA A 206 -0.87 -7.77 14.04
N ASN A 207 -0.93 -6.74 14.90
CA ASN A 207 0.06 -5.67 14.99
C ASN A 207 0.23 -4.87 13.69
N GLY A 208 -0.88 -4.61 12.98
CA GLY A 208 -0.87 -3.68 11.84
C GLY A 208 -0.63 -2.25 12.32
N VAL A 209 0.32 -1.54 11.69
CA VAL A 209 0.69 -0.17 12.06
C VAL A 209 0.38 0.77 10.91
N VAL A 210 -0.39 1.82 11.19
CA VAL A 210 -0.64 2.93 10.27
C VAL A 210 0.00 4.19 10.86
N ASN A 211 0.90 4.80 10.10
CA ASN A 211 1.57 6.05 10.46
C ASN A 211 1.10 7.16 9.52
N PHE A 212 0.36 8.13 10.04
CA PHE A 212 0.11 9.38 9.33
C PHE A 212 1.26 10.33 9.58
N GLN A 213 1.87 10.79 8.50
CA GLN A 213 3.00 11.70 8.49
C GLN A 213 2.56 13.07 7.99
N GLU A 214 3.42 14.07 8.12
CA GLU A 214 3.17 15.39 7.54
C GLU A 214 2.73 15.30 6.07
N GLY A 215 1.64 15.98 5.73
CA GLY A 215 1.06 15.98 4.38
C GLY A 215 0.00 14.91 4.13
N ALA A 216 -0.23 14.00 5.08
CA ALA A 216 -1.31 13.02 5.00
C ALA A 216 -2.68 13.69 4.81
N LEU A 217 -3.45 13.21 3.84
CA LEU A 217 -4.83 13.62 3.63
C LEU A 217 -5.71 12.37 3.44
N ILE A 218 -6.43 12.01 4.49
CA ILE A 218 -7.29 10.84 4.52
C ILE A 218 -8.74 11.27 4.36
N ILE A 219 -9.36 10.86 3.26
CA ILE A 219 -10.75 11.19 2.93
C ILE A 219 -11.54 9.89 2.81
N GLY A 220 -12.09 9.45 3.93
CA GLY A 220 -12.85 8.22 4.04
C GLY A 220 -12.69 7.60 5.43
N PRO A 221 -13.49 6.57 5.74
CA PRO A 221 -13.39 5.88 7.02
C PRO A 221 -12.02 5.20 7.20
N ILE A 222 -11.51 5.21 8.43
CA ILE A 222 -10.37 4.42 8.88
C ILE A 222 -10.93 3.26 9.71
N HIS A 223 -10.69 2.03 9.29
CA HIS A 223 -11.33 0.85 9.88
C HIS A 223 -10.33 -0.26 10.17
N THR A 224 -10.52 -0.92 11.31
CA THR A 224 -9.94 -2.23 11.60
C THR A 224 -11.08 -3.15 12.01
N ASP A 225 -11.07 -4.40 11.58
CA ASP A 225 -12.01 -5.40 12.07
C ASP A 225 -11.60 -5.81 13.50
N ASN A 226 -12.57 -6.07 14.37
CA ASN A 226 -12.32 -6.51 15.73
C ASN A 226 -12.23 -8.04 15.85
N ASP A 227 -12.82 -8.76 14.89
CA ASP A 227 -12.94 -10.21 14.97
C ASP A 227 -11.68 -10.89 14.44
N TYR A 228 -11.01 -10.28 13.46
CA TYR A 228 -9.87 -10.87 12.74
C TYR A 228 -8.57 -10.08 12.86
N ALA A 229 -8.64 -8.75 13.07
CA ALA A 229 -7.46 -7.93 13.30
C ALA A 229 -7.25 -7.63 14.79
N THR A 230 -6.00 -7.72 15.26
CA THR A 230 -5.66 -7.50 16.67
C THR A 230 -4.43 -6.62 16.81
N GLY A 231 -4.41 -5.76 17.84
CA GLY A 231 -3.25 -4.90 18.10
C GLY A 231 -2.98 -3.84 17.04
N SER A 232 -4.01 -3.39 16.30
CA SER A 232 -3.90 -2.33 15.31
C SER A 232 -3.49 -1.00 15.96
N ILE A 233 -2.47 -0.35 15.42
CA ILE A 233 -1.91 0.91 15.93
C ILE A 233 -2.06 2.00 14.87
N LEU A 234 -2.59 3.15 15.28
CA LEU A 234 -2.63 4.37 14.49
C LEU A 234 -1.73 5.43 15.15
N ASN A 235 -0.60 5.71 14.52
CA ASN A 235 0.29 6.77 14.94
C ASN A 235 0.04 8.02 14.09
N ILE A 236 -0.09 9.16 14.76
CA ILE A 236 -0.35 10.46 14.16
C ILE A 236 0.87 11.34 14.37
N ASP A 237 1.58 11.63 13.29
CA ASP A 237 2.81 12.43 13.19
C ASP A 237 2.65 13.45 12.06
N VAL A 238 1.58 14.25 12.14
CA VAL A 238 1.15 15.16 11.05
C VAL A 238 1.79 16.55 11.14
N GLY A 239 2.74 16.73 12.05
CA GLY A 239 3.46 17.96 12.32
C GLY A 239 2.71 18.86 13.30
N LEU A 240 3.41 19.36 14.33
CA LEU A 240 2.88 20.23 15.40
C LEU A 240 2.01 21.42 14.94
N GLY A 241 2.22 21.91 13.72
CA GLY A 241 1.45 23.00 13.10
C GLY A 241 0.06 22.60 12.57
N THR A 242 -0.24 21.31 12.50
CA THR A 242 -1.45 20.78 11.84
C THR A 242 -2.50 20.36 12.86
N SER A 243 -3.72 20.92 12.80
CA SER A 243 -4.85 20.39 13.56
C SER A 243 -5.46 19.19 12.82
N TYR A 244 -6.01 18.21 13.54
CA TYR A 244 -6.64 17.06 12.91
C TYR A 244 -7.90 16.58 13.61
N ILE A 245 -8.76 15.92 12.82
CA ILE A 245 -9.90 15.15 13.29
C ILE A 245 -9.96 13.90 12.41
N PHE A 246 -9.78 12.74 13.02
CA PHE A 246 -9.87 11.43 12.36
C PHE A 246 -10.97 10.60 12.99
N THR A 247 -11.86 10.08 12.15
CA THR A 247 -12.88 9.13 12.56
C THR A 247 -12.39 7.71 12.27
N THR A 248 -12.32 6.92 13.32
CA THR A 248 -11.92 5.51 13.26
C THR A 248 -13.13 4.61 13.49
N SER A 249 -12.96 3.32 13.28
CA SER A 249 -13.90 2.28 13.67
C SER A 249 -13.12 0.99 13.91
N GLY A 250 -13.64 0.16 14.81
CA GLY A 250 -12.89 -0.96 15.37
C GLY A 250 -11.93 -0.53 16.48
N THR A 251 -11.06 -1.44 16.89
CA THR A 251 -10.17 -1.28 18.05
C THR A 251 -8.80 -0.81 17.61
N TRP A 252 -8.49 0.46 17.87
CA TRP A 252 -7.18 1.05 17.62
C TRP A 252 -6.49 1.44 18.92
N THR A 253 -5.18 1.19 18.97
CA THR A 253 -4.30 1.97 19.84
C THR A 253 -3.89 3.23 19.08
N VAL A 254 -4.35 4.40 19.52
CA VAL A 254 -4.07 5.66 18.84
C VAL A 254 -3.02 6.45 19.62
N ASN A 255 -1.97 6.88 18.93
CA ASN A 255 -0.90 7.69 19.51
C ASN A 255 -0.74 8.98 18.71
N ASP A 256 -0.56 10.10 19.40
CA ASP A 256 -0.02 11.32 18.84
C ASP A 256 1.50 11.36 19.11
N LEU A 257 2.30 11.48 18.05
CA LEU A 257 3.76 11.47 18.10
C LEU A 257 4.37 12.88 18.01
N ASP A 258 3.55 13.90 17.76
CA ASP A 258 3.98 15.29 17.67
C ASP A 258 4.20 15.92 19.06
N GLY A 259 3.82 15.23 20.15
CA GLY A 259 4.04 15.69 21.53
C GLY A 259 3.01 16.71 22.02
N ARG A 260 1.90 16.88 21.30
CA ARG A 260 0.76 17.71 21.72
C ARG A 260 -0.23 16.91 22.56
N SER A 261 -1.10 17.61 23.28
CA SER A 261 -2.27 16.95 23.89
C SER A 261 -3.28 16.56 22.81
N PHE A 262 -3.83 15.36 22.89
CA PHE A 262 -4.88 14.90 21.97
C PHE A 262 -5.98 14.16 22.73
N THR A 263 -7.16 14.06 22.11
CA THR A 263 -8.27 13.25 22.61
C THR A 263 -8.50 12.09 21.67
N TYR A 264 -8.68 10.90 22.23
CA TYR A 264 -9.24 9.75 21.53
C TYR A 264 -10.41 9.18 22.34
N SER A 265 -11.63 9.47 21.90
CA SER A 265 -12.86 9.03 22.58
C SER A 265 -13.99 8.87 21.58
N GLY A 266 -14.83 7.85 21.75
CA GLY A 266 -15.95 7.58 20.85
C GLY A 266 -15.52 7.36 19.39
N ASN A 267 -14.36 6.72 19.19
CA ASN A 267 -13.70 6.50 17.89
C ASN A 267 -13.29 7.77 17.13
N LEU A 268 -13.28 8.93 17.80
CA LEU A 268 -12.81 10.20 17.24
C LEU A 268 -11.45 10.54 17.85
N ALA A 269 -10.42 10.63 17.01
CA ALA A 269 -9.12 11.17 17.39
C ALA A 269 -9.04 12.62 16.95
N SER A 270 -8.76 13.54 17.86
CA SER A 270 -8.63 14.95 17.52
C SER A 270 -7.60 15.68 18.37
N SER A 271 -6.95 16.66 17.74
CA SER A 271 -6.09 17.60 18.41
C SER A 271 -6.04 18.93 17.66
N LEU A 272 -5.78 19.99 18.41
CA LEU A 272 -5.52 21.32 17.90
C LEU A 272 -4.01 21.49 17.68
N SER A 273 -3.61 22.24 16.66
CA SER A 273 -2.19 22.57 16.47
C SER A 273 -1.66 23.42 17.62
N ALA A 274 -0.34 23.33 17.86
CA ALA A 274 0.30 24.09 18.94
C ALA A 274 0.05 25.59 18.81
N GLY A 275 0.23 26.16 17.61
CA GLY A 275 -0.02 27.58 17.37
C GLY A 275 -1.49 27.99 17.56
N ASN A 276 -2.45 27.12 17.21
CA ASN A 276 -3.86 27.41 17.47
C ASN A 276 -4.20 27.33 18.97
N SER A 277 -3.57 26.40 19.70
CA SER A 277 -3.71 26.31 21.16
C SER A 277 -3.13 27.54 21.85
N GLU A 278 -1.91 27.95 21.47
CA GLU A 278 -1.26 29.15 22.00
C GLU A 278 -2.08 30.42 21.73
N THR A 279 -2.61 30.55 20.51
CA THR A 279 -3.47 31.69 20.15
C THR A 279 -4.76 31.70 20.99
N ALA A 280 -5.37 30.54 21.21
CA ALA A 280 -6.56 30.44 22.05
C ALA A 280 -6.26 30.81 23.51
N ASP A 281 -5.13 30.36 24.05
CA ASP A 281 -4.69 30.66 25.41
C ASP A 281 -4.36 32.15 25.58
N GLU A 282 -3.67 32.77 24.61
CA GLU A 282 -3.36 34.20 24.63
C GLU A 282 -4.64 35.05 24.57
N MET A 283 -5.58 34.68 23.70
CA MET A 283 -6.88 35.35 23.63
C MET A 283 -7.70 35.22 24.92
N LEU A 284 -7.64 34.06 25.59
CA LEU A 284 -8.27 33.86 26.89
C LEU A 284 -7.60 34.71 27.99
N PHE A 285 -6.27 34.77 28.01
CA PHE A 285 -5.53 35.62 28.94
C PHE A 285 -5.87 37.11 28.76
N MET A 286 -5.88 37.60 27.51
CA MET A 286 -6.23 38.99 27.22
C MET A 286 -7.66 39.33 27.62
N SER A 287 -8.62 38.44 27.32
CA SER A 287 -10.02 38.66 27.67
C SER A 287 -10.25 38.66 29.18
N THR A 288 -9.65 37.73 29.91
CA THR A 288 -9.74 37.68 31.39
C THR A 288 -9.04 38.85 32.06
N GLY A 289 -7.87 39.26 31.57
CA GLY A 289 -7.17 40.46 32.04
C GLY A 289 -7.99 41.74 31.82
N SER A 290 -8.63 41.88 30.66
CA SER A 290 -9.50 43.03 30.38
C SER A 290 -10.69 43.11 31.34
N LEU A 291 -11.31 41.98 31.68
CA LEU A 291 -12.41 41.91 32.64
C LEU A 291 -11.96 42.32 34.04
N GLN A 292 -10.79 41.84 34.50
CA GLN A 292 -10.24 42.23 35.80
C GLN A 292 -9.89 43.72 35.88
N SER A 293 -9.41 44.32 34.80
CA SER A 293 -9.13 45.76 34.74
C SER A 293 -10.37 46.65 34.67
N SER A 294 -11.56 46.07 34.43
CA SER A 294 -12.83 46.78 34.28
C SER A 294 -13.72 46.78 35.53
N LEU A 295 -13.26 46.14 36.61
CA LEU A 295 -13.87 46.11 37.95
C LEU A 295 -13.18 47.11 38.89
#